data_AF-A0A3N5GLM9-F1
#
_entry.id   AF-A0A3N5GLM9-F1
#
_cell.length_a   1.000
_cell.length_b   1.000
_cell.length_c   1.000
_cell.angle_alpha   90.00
_cell.angle_beta   90.00
_cell.angle_gamma   90.00
#
_symmetry.space_group_name_H-M   'P 1'
#
loop_
_entity.id
_entity.type
_entity.pdbx_description
1 polymer ?
#
loop_
_entity_poly.entity_id
_entity_poly.type
_entity_poly.pdbx_seq_one_letter_code
_entity_poly.pdbx_strand_id
1 'polypeptide(L)'
;MDKAGSYAIPASLREEHEELHQRLGQLTKLPGKTGEAARAVADALHPHFVKEEEYALPALGLLPALGRGEVTPEMRNVLSKTDRLKAELPQMLAEHKAIGAALDRLAEAAKAEGQKEASAFAR
;
A
#
# COMPACT_ATOMS: atom_id res chain seq x y z
N MET A 1 0.04 30.86 15.10
CA MET A 1 1.11 29.97 15.57
C MET A 1 1.07 28.74 14.70
N ASP A 2 1.93 28.73 13.71
CA ASP A 2 1.99 27.72 12.65
C ASP A 2 2.40 26.37 13.24
N LYS A 3 1.63 25.32 12.90
CA LYS A 3 1.86 23.97 13.42
C LYS A 3 3.19 23.45 12.88
N ALA A 4 4.08 23.10 13.80
CA ALA A 4 5.31 22.38 13.53
C ALA A 4 5.06 21.09 12.73
N GLY A 5 5.59 21.06 11.50
CA GLY A 5 6.46 20.00 10.97
C GLY A 5 6.09 18.54 11.20
N SER A 6 4.89 18.09 10.82
CA SER A 6 4.65 16.68 10.52
C SER A 6 4.41 16.53 9.02
N TYR A 7 5.43 16.09 8.28
CA TYR A 7 5.26 15.67 6.89
C TYR A 7 4.65 14.28 6.89
N ALA A 8 3.32 14.27 7.03
CA ALA A 8 2.52 13.07 7.03
C ALA A 8 2.32 12.55 5.59
N ILE A 9 1.96 11.27 5.50
CA ILE A 9 1.50 10.64 4.26
C ILE A 9 0.39 11.52 3.64
N PRO A 10 0.44 11.84 2.34
CA PRO A 10 -0.63 12.56 1.66
C PRO A 10 -2.00 11.93 1.93
N ALA A 11 -3.00 12.76 2.27
CA ALA A 11 -4.32 12.28 2.70
C ALA A 11 -4.97 11.34 1.67
N SER A 12 -4.81 11.65 0.37
CA SER A 12 -5.33 10.83 -0.72
C SER A 12 -4.79 9.39 -0.71
N LEU A 13 -3.50 9.21 -0.41
CA LEU A 13 -2.88 7.88 -0.37
C LEU A 13 -3.36 7.07 0.84
N ARG A 14 -3.53 7.74 1.99
CA ARG A 14 -4.11 7.11 3.18
C ARG A 14 -5.55 6.68 2.96
N GLU A 15 -6.34 7.51 2.29
CA GLU A 15 -7.74 7.20 1.95
C GLU A 15 -7.83 6.03 0.95
N GLU A 16 -6.97 6.01 -0.07
CA GLU A 16 -6.88 4.90 -1.02
C GLU A 16 -6.48 3.57 -0.35
N HIS A 17 -5.49 3.60 0.55
CA HIS A 17 -5.08 2.42 1.33
C HIS A 17 -6.23 1.89 2.21
N GLU A 18 -6.95 2.80 2.87
CA GLU A 18 -8.08 2.43 3.72
C GLU A 18 -9.24 1.84 2.91
N GLU A 19 -9.56 2.41 1.74
CA GLU A 19 -10.55 1.85 0.82
C GLU A 19 -10.14 0.45 0.35
N LEU A 20 -8.88 0.28 -0.05
CA LEU A 20 -8.38 -1.01 -0.51
C LEU A 20 -8.46 -2.08 0.58
N HIS A 21 -8.07 -1.74 1.81
CA HIS A 21 -8.19 -2.62 2.97
C HIS A 21 -9.64 -3.01 3.27
N GLN A 22 -10.56 -2.05 3.22
CA GLN A 22 -11.98 -2.31 3.44
C GLN A 22 -12.54 -3.26 2.39
N ARG A 23 -12.25 -3.01 1.11
CA ARG A 23 -12.70 -3.85 -0.02
C ARG A 23 -12.12 -5.25 0.08
N LEU A 24 -10.81 -5.38 0.26
CA LEU A 24 -10.17 -6.70 0.43
C LEU A 24 -10.73 -7.45 1.64
N GLY A 25 -10.96 -6.74 2.75
CA GLY A 25 -11.56 -7.29 3.97
C GLY A 25 -13.00 -7.79 3.80
N GLN A 26 -13.73 -7.30 2.80
CA GLN A 26 -15.03 -7.87 2.42
C GLN A 26 -14.84 -9.15 1.61
N LEU A 27 -13.90 -9.17 0.65
CA LEU A 27 -13.60 -10.33 -0.17
C LEU A 27 -13.07 -11.52 0.63
N THR A 28 -12.28 -11.28 1.68
CA THR A 28 -11.76 -12.34 2.55
C THR A 28 -12.85 -13.11 3.30
N LYS A 29 -14.06 -12.53 3.42
CA LYS A 29 -15.23 -13.14 4.06
C LYS A 29 -16.05 -14.01 3.10
N LEU A 30 -15.77 -13.97 1.80
CA LEU A 30 -16.45 -14.83 0.84
C LEU A 30 -16.15 -16.31 1.16
N PRO A 31 -17.12 -17.21 0.95
CA PRO A 31 -16.85 -18.64 1.00
C PRO A 31 -16.09 -19.10 -0.24
N GLY A 32 -15.61 -20.34 -0.22
CA GLY A 32 -15.00 -20.97 -1.38
C GLY A 32 -13.59 -20.46 -1.70
N LYS A 33 -13.14 -20.79 -2.92
CA LYS A 33 -11.77 -20.53 -3.38
C LYS A 33 -11.50 -19.04 -3.57
N THR A 34 -12.53 -18.25 -3.89
CA THR A 34 -12.41 -16.79 -3.98
C THR A 34 -12.00 -16.19 -2.64
N GLY A 35 -12.66 -16.59 -1.55
CA GLY A 35 -12.32 -16.13 -0.21
C GLY A 35 -10.93 -16.61 0.25
N GLU A 36 -10.56 -17.85 -0.07
CA GLU A 36 -9.22 -18.39 0.21
C GLU A 36 -8.14 -17.57 -0.51
N ALA A 37 -8.34 -17.28 -1.79
CA ALA A 37 -7.42 -16.46 -2.57
C ALA A 37 -7.36 -15.01 -2.05
N ALA A 38 -8.50 -14.42 -1.64
CA ALA A 38 -8.53 -13.08 -1.08
C ALA A 38 -7.76 -12.99 0.26
N ARG A 39 -7.84 -14.03 1.11
CA ARG A 39 -7.03 -14.10 2.34
C ARG A 39 -5.54 -14.17 2.01
N ALA A 40 -5.15 -14.96 1.00
CA ALA A 40 -3.76 -15.01 0.56
C ALA A 40 -3.26 -13.66 0.01
N VAL A 41 -4.11 -12.87 -0.66
CA VAL A 41 -3.78 -11.49 -1.03
C VAL A 41 -3.59 -10.62 0.22
N ALA A 42 -4.48 -10.70 1.21
CA ALA A 42 -4.37 -9.93 2.45
C ALA A 42 -3.10 -10.25 3.24
N ASP A 43 -2.74 -11.53 3.33
CA ASP A 43 -1.52 -11.99 4.02
C ASP A 43 -0.24 -11.46 3.36
N ALA A 44 -0.24 -11.32 2.04
CA ALA A 44 0.89 -10.74 1.29
C ALA A 44 0.90 -9.21 1.34
N LEU A 45 -0.27 -8.58 1.26
CA LEU A 45 -0.41 -7.13 1.08
C LEU A 45 -0.27 -6.35 2.40
N HIS A 46 -0.82 -6.85 3.50
CA HIS A 46 -0.78 -6.13 4.78
C HIS A 46 0.64 -5.82 5.28
N PRO A 47 1.59 -6.78 5.36
CA PRO A 47 2.96 -6.46 5.78
C PRO A 47 3.67 -5.51 4.81
N HIS A 48 3.28 -5.50 3.54
CA HIS A 48 3.81 -4.55 2.56
C HIS A 48 3.33 -3.12 2.83
N PHE A 49 2.03 -2.92 3.08
CA PHE A 49 1.47 -1.61 3.43
C PHE A 49 2.06 -1.02 4.70
N VAL A 50 2.29 -1.84 5.72
CA VAL A 50 2.96 -1.38 6.96
C VAL A 50 4.31 -0.76 6.65
N LYS A 51 5.08 -1.33 5.72
CA LYS A 51 6.38 -0.80 5.29
C LYS A 51 6.26 0.49 4.51
N GLU A 52 5.29 0.54 3.59
CA GLU A 52 5.00 1.74 2.83
C GLU A 52 4.67 2.91 3.75
N GLU A 53 3.78 2.72 4.72
CA GLU A 53 3.41 3.73 5.70
C GLU A 53 4.57 4.12 6.62
N GLU A 54 5.37 3.15 7.05
CA GLU A 54 6.47 3.39 7.98
C GLU A 54 7.59 4.23 7.36
N TYR A 55 7.96 3.96 6.11
CA TYR A 55 9.16 4.55 5.52
C TYR A 55 9.10 4.94 4.03
N ALA A 56 8.14 4.49 3.23
CA ALA A 56 8.09 4.86 1.81
C ALA A 56 7.28 6.14 1.55
N LEU A 57 6.02 6.15 2.00
CA LEU A 57 5.04 7.20 1.72
C LEU A 57 5.28 8.53 2.45
N PRO A 58 5.86 8.59 3.68
CA PRO A 58 6.05 9.86 4.37
C PRO A 58 6.86 10.89 3.57
N ALA A 59 7.81 10.45 2.73
CA ALA A 59 8.60 11.34 1.89
C ALA A 59 7.76 12.10 0.86
N LEU A 60 6.62 11.54 0.43
CA LEU A 60 5.74 12.18 -0.53
C LEU A 60 5.03 13.42 0.05
N GLY A 61 4.88 13.48 1.38
CA GLY A 61 4.35 14.66 2.08
C GLY A 61 5.23 15.91 1.96
N LEU A 62 6.51 15.74 1.58
CA LEU A 62 7.45 16.86 1.36
C LEU A 62 7.29 17.52 -0.01
N LEU A 63 6.74 16.80 -1.00
CA LEU A 63 6.77 17.22 -2.41
C LEU A 63 6.20 18.62 -2.66
N PRO A 64 5.08 19.06 -2.03
CA PRO A 64 4.56 20.41 -2.25
C PRO A 64 5.54 21.52 -1.82
N ALA A 65 6.23 21.35 -0.69
CA ALA A 65 7.19 22.33 -0.19
C ALA A 65 8.48 22.32 -1.02
N LEU A 66 9.00 21.13 -1.32
CA LEU A 66 10.17 20.97 -2.18
C LEU A 66 9.93 21.55 -3.59
N GLY A 67 8.73 21.37 -4.14
CA GLY A 67 8.33 21.96 -5.42
C GLY A 67 8.31 23.49 -5.44
N ARG A 68 8.18 24.13 -4.26
CA ARG A 68 8.31 25.59 -4.09
C ARG A 68 9.75 26.03 -3.76
N GLY A 69 10.70 25.10 -3.69
CA GLY A 69 12.08 25.39 -3.26
C GLY A 69 12.22 25.60 -1.75
N GLU A 70 11.20 25.25 -0.97
CA GLU A 70 11.22 25.39 0.49
C GLU A 70 11.93 24.17 1.11
N VAL A 71 12.97 24.43 1.90
CA VAL A 71 13.69 23.41 2.67
C VAL A 71 13.79 23.86 4.12
N THR A 72 13.27 23.05 5.04
CA THR A 72 13.35 23.32 6.48
C THR A 72 14.23 22.29 7.19
N PRO A 73 14.81 22.62 8.36
CA PRO A 73 15.61 21.67 9.14
C PRO A 73 14.86 20.38 9.50
N GLU A 74 13.55 20.44 9.73
CA GLU A 74 12.69 19.30 10.13
C GLU A 74 12.57 18.24 9.02
N MET A 75 12.73 18.64 7.75
CA MET A 75 12.71 17.71 6.62
C MET A 75 13.78 16.63 6.71
N ARG A 76 14.87 16.87 7.45
CA ARG A 76 15.92 15.86 7.71
C ARG A 76 15.39 14.60 8.37
N ASN A 77 14.28 14.66 9.10
CA ASN A 77 13.66 13.50 9.74
C ASN A 77 13.20 12.43 8.73
N VAL A 78 13.03 12.79 7.44
CA VAL A 78 12.67 11.85 6.38
C VAL A 78 13.88 11.11 5.81
N LEU A 79 15.11 11.60 6.02
CA LEU A 79 16.31 10.99 5.42
C LEU A 79 16.51 9.53 5.85
N SER A 80 16.33 9.23 7.13
CA SER A 80 16.42 7.86 7.64
C SER A 80 15.39 6.93 7.02
N LYS A 81 14.19 7.45 6.70
CA LYS A 81 13.14 6.70 6.01
C LYS A 81 13.52 6.42 4.56
N THR A 82 14.07 7.41 3.85
CA THR A 82 14.53 7.23 2.46
C THR A 82 15.75 6.33 2.35
N ASP A 83 16.67 6.36 3.32
CA ASP A 83 17.81 5.45 3.37
C ASP A 83 17.33 4.01 3.57
N ARG A 84 16.37 3.80 4.48
CA ARG A 84 15.74 2.49 4.66
C ARG A 84 14.99 2.05 3.41
N LEU A 85 14.21 2.93 2.77
CA LEU A 85 13.54 2.62 1.51
C LEU A 85 14.55 2.13 0.46
N LYS A 86 15.69 2.82 0.31
CA LYS A 86 16.73 2.44 -0.63
C LYS A 86 17.33 1.06 -0.31
N ALA A 87 17.57 0.77 0.96
CA ALA A 87 18.10 -0.52 1.40
C ALA A 87 17.10 -1.67 1.21
N GLU A 88 15.83 -1.43 1.48
CA GLU A 88 14.73 -2.41 1.43
C GLU A 88 14.08 -2.52 0.04
N LEU A 89 14.42 -1.64 -0.91
CA LEU A 89 13.81 -1.59 -2.24
C LEU A 89 13.81 -2.96 -2.97
N PRO A 90 14.89 -3.76 -2.97
CA PRO A 90 14.87 -5.08 -3.59
C PRO A 90 13.81 -6.01 -2.98
N GLN A 91 13.62 -5.95 -1.65
CA GLN A 91 12.59 -6.73 -0.96
C GLN A 91 11.19 -6.21 -1.30
N MET A 92 10.96 -4.90 -1.25
CA MET A 92 9.69 -4.29 -1.64
C MET A 92 9.27 -4.70 -3.05
N LEU A 93 10.20 -4.70 -4.00
CA LEU A 93 9.94 -5.17 -5.37
C LEU A 93 9.63 -6.67 -5.46
N ALA A 94 10.25 -7.50 -4.61
CA ALA A 94 9.90 -8.92 -4.52
C ALA A 94 8.49 -9.13 -3.95
N GLU A 95 8.09 -8.31 -2.97
CA GLU A 95 6.75 -8.30 -2.39
C GLU A 95 5.69 -7.90 -3.42
N HIS A 96 5.94 -6.86 -4.24
CA HIS A 96 5.04 -6.50 -5.35
C HIS A 96 4.80 -7.67 -6.30
N LYS A 97 5.85 -8.45 -6.63
CA LYS A 97 5.71 -9.64 -7.48
C LYS A 97 4.86 -10.71 -6.80
N ALA A 98 5.04 -10.93 -5.50
CA ALA A 98 4.27 -11.90 -4.73
C ALA A 98 2.79 -11.50 -4.62
N ILE A 99 2.52 -10.21 -4.40
CA ILE A 99 1.18 -9.61 -4.39
C ILE A 99 0.53 -9.78 -5.77
N GLY A 100 1.22 -9.44 -6.85
CA GLY A 100 0.71 -9.63 -8.22
C GLY A 100 0.33 -11.09 -8.50
N ALA A 101 1.19 -12.04 -8.14
CA ALA A 101 0.88 -13.46 -8.28
C ALA A 101 -0.31 -13.92 -7.40
N ALA A 102 -0.54 -13.29 -6.25
CA ALA A 102 -1.71 -13.56 -5.42
C ALA A 102 -3.00 -12.98 -6.03
N LEU A 103 -2.93 -11.78 -6.61
CA LEU A 103 -4.03 -11.15 -7.34
C LEU A 103 -4.41 -11.97 -8.58
N ASP A 104 -3.45 -12.49 -9.34
CA ASP A 104 -3.73 -13.40 -10.46
C ASP A 104 -4.54 -14.62 -10.02
N ARG A 105 -4.16 -15.24 -8.90
CA ARG A 105 -4.89 -16.38 -8.33
C ARG A 105 -6.30 -15.99 -7.86
N LEU A 106 -6.46 -14.81 -7.26
CA LEU A 106 -7.77 -14.28 -6.90
C LEU A 106 -8.64 -14.07 -8.13
N ALA A 107 -8.09 -13.49 -9.20
CA ALA A 107 -8.80 -13.27 -10.45
C ALA A 107 -9.30 -14.59 -11.06
N GLU A 108 -8.47 -15.63 -11.08
CA GLU A 108 -8.85 -16.95 -11.62
C GLU A 108 -9.91 -17.65 -10.76
N ALA A 109 -9.75 -17.65 -9.43
CA ALA A 109 -10.75 -18.22 -8.52
C ALA A 109 -12.09 -17.48 -8.62
N ALA A 110 -12.06 -16.15 -8.65
CA ALA A 110 -13.24 -15.32 -8.77
C ALA A 110 -13.98 -15.54 -10.09
N LYS A 111 -13.26 -15.69 -11.21
CA LYS A 111 -13.86 -16.03 -12.51
C LYS A 111 -14.53 -17.40 -12.47
N ALA A 112 -13.86 -18.41 -11.91
CA ALA A 112 -14.39 -19.77 -11.82
C ALA A 112 -15.65 -19.87 -10.95
N GLU A 113 -15.75 -19.06 -9.90
CA GLU A 113 -16.90 -19.03 -8.98
C GLU A 113 -17.94 -17.95 -9.36
N GLY A 114 -17.75 -17.21 -10.45
CA GLY A 114 -18.67 -16.16 -10.91
C GLY A 114 -18.69 -14.89 -10.03
N GLN A 115 -17.69 -14.69 -9.18
CA GLN A 115 -17.56 -13.57 -8.26
C GLN A 115 -17.04 -12.32 -8.98
N LYS A 116 -17.96 -11.56 -9.59
CA LYS A 116 -17.62 -10.39 -10.43
C LYS A 116 -16.84 -9.30 -9.68
N GLU A 117 -17.19 -9.03 -8.43
CA GLU A 117 -16.53 -8.01 -7.62
C GLU A 117 -15.08 -8.37 -7.30
N ALA A 118 -14.83 -9.61 -6.88
CA ALA A 118 -13.47 -10.11 -6.64
C ALA A 118 -12.63 -10.13 -7.92
N SER A 119 -13.25 -10.48 -9.06
CA SER A 119 -12.59 -10.44 -10.37
C SER A 119 -12.24 -9.01 -10.81
N ALA A 120 -13.04 -8.01 -10.44
CA ALA A 120 -12.76 -6.60 -10.72
C ALA A 120 -11.72 -6.00 -9.77
N PHE A 121 -11.69 -6.44 -8.50
CA PHE A 121 -10.68 -6.04 -7.53
C PHE A 121 -9.27 -6.49 -7.94
N ALA A 122 -9.16 -7.68 -8.53
CA ALA A 122 -7.87 -8.30 -8.87
C ALA A 122 -7.26 -7.86 -10.22
N ARG A 123 -7.76 -6.79 -10.85
CA ARG A 123 -7.35 -6.31 -12.18
C ARG A 123 -6.55 -5.03 -12.13
#